data_AF-A0A524E2I2-F1
#
_entry.id   AF-A0A524E2I2-F1
#
_cell.length_a   1.000
_cell.length_b   1.000
_cell.length_c   1.000
_cell.angle_alpha   90.00
_cell.angle_beta   90.00
_cell.angle_gamma   90.00
#
_symmetry.space_group_name_H-M   'P 1'
#
loop_
_entity.id
_entity.type
_entity.pdbx_description
1 polymer ?
#
loop_
_entity_poly.entity_id
_entity_poly.type
_entity_poly.pdbx_seq_one_letter_code
_entity_poly.pdbx_strand_id
1 'polypeptide(L)'
;MARMKVIGREWDLCNKLNGLKSTEPDEDWKITYATPIYGGWDAIIECCFSKLSDLDKIVTYCRIDEELSAWIEDTTTLTGTRPDYSG
;
A
#
# COMPACT_ATOMS: atom_id res chain seq x y z
N MET A 1 2.25 1.75 5.91
CA MET A 1 3.13 0.73 6.50
C MET A 1 2.29 -0.48 6.85
N ALA A 2 2.76 -1.68 6.53
CA ALA A 2 2.11 -2.94 6.88
C ALA A 2 3.02 -3.73 7.82
N ARG A 3 2.50 -4.14 8.97
CA ARG A 3 3.14 -5.06 9.90
C ARG A 3 2.90 -6.49 9.43
N MET A 4 3.95 -7.29 9.34
CA MET A 4 3.85 -8.68 8.90
C MET A 4 3.43 -9.60 10.04
N LYS A 5 2.40 -10.39 9.79
CA LYS A 5 2.02 -11.57 10.58
C LYS A 5 2.95 -12.75 10.33
N VAL A 6 3.38 -12.91 9.07
CA VAL A 6 4.26 -14.00 8.63
C VAL A 6 5.60 -13.40 8.21
N ILE A 7 6.61 -13.57 9.06
CA ILE A 7 7.98 -13.09 8.82
C ILE A 7 8.56 -13.80 7.58
N GLY A 8 9.24 -13.04 6.72
CA GLY A 8 9.87 -13.55 5.49
C GLY A 8 8.99 -13.46 4.25
N ARG A 9 7.75 -12.95 4.37
CA ARG A 9 6.81 -12.71 3.26
C ARG A 9 6.78 -11.26 2.80
N GLU A 10 7.66 -10.40 3.32
CA GLU A 10 7.69 -8.97 3.01
C GLU A 10 7.89 -8.74 1.51
N TRP A 11 8.78 -9.53 0.89
CA TRP A 11 9.03 -9.47 -0.55
C TRP A 11 7.85 -9.93 -1.39
N ASP A 12 7.12 -10.95 -0.95
CA ASP A 12 5.91 -11.43 -1.64
C ASP A 12 4.82 -10.37 -1.62
N LEU A 13 4.63 -9.71 -0.47
CA LEU A 13 3.75 -8.54 -0.35
C LEU A 13 4.20 -7.43 -1.30
N CYS A 14 5.48 -7.07 -1.33
CA CYS A 14 5.98 -6.01 -2.21
C CYS A 14 5.76 -6.36 -3.69
N ASN A 15 6.04 -7.60 -4.09
CA ASN A 15 5.84 -8.07 -5.46
C ASN A 15 4.38 -8.01 -5.88
N LYS A 16 3.45 -8.35 -4.98
CA LYS A 16 2.01 -8.29 -5.26
C LYS A 16 1.50 -6.86 -5.38
N LEU A 17 2.01 -5.95 -4.56
CA LEU A 17 1.59 -4.55 -4.55
C LEU A 17 2.25 -3.71 -5.66
N ASN A 18 3.43 -4.11 -6.12
CA ASN A 18 4.18 -3.34 -7.10
C ASN A 18 3.42 -3.22 -8.43
N GLY A 19 3.19 -1.98 -8.87
CA GLY A 19 2.47 -1.69 -10.11
C GLY A 19 0.94 -1.75 -10.00
N LEU A 20 0.37 -2.00 -8.82
CA LEU A 20 -1.07 -1.87 -8.60
C LEU A 20 -1.52 -0.42 -8.81
N LYS A 21 -2.62 -0.27 -9.53
CA LYS A 21 -3.23 1.01 -9.87
C LYS A 21 -4.72 0.84 -10.10
N SER A 22 -5.44 1.95 -10.09
CA SER A 22 -6.84 1.99 -10.50
C SER A 22 -7.07 1.34 -11.87
N THR A 23 -8.17 0.59 -11.97
CA THR A 23 -8.76 0.13 -13.24
C THR A 23 -9.97 0.96 -13.68
N GLU A 24 -10.50 1.79 -12.78
CA GLU A 24 -11.71 2.59 -13.03
C GLU A 24 -11.35 3.94 -13.69
N PRO A 25 -12.11 4.40 -14.69
CA PRO A 25 -11.77 5.63 -15.43
C PRO A 25 -11.79 6.92 -14.60
N ASP A 26 -12.52 6.95 -13.48
CA ASP A 26 -12.70 8.12 -12.62
C ASP A 26 -11.82 8.07 -11.34
N GLU A 27 -11.01 7.03 -11.21
CA GLU A 27 -10.07 6.83 -10.11
C GLU A 27 -8.63 7.02 -10.60
N ASP A 28 -7.88 7.85 -9.89
CA ASP A 28 -6.47 8.09 -10.14
C ASP A 28 -5.68 7.80 -8.87
N TRP A 29 -5.43 6.52 -8.64
CA TRP A 29 -4.57 6.04 -7.59
C TRP A 29 -3.62 4.96 -8.10
N LYS A 30 -2.45 4.89 -7.47
CA LYS A 30 -1.44 3.86 -7.72
C LYS A 30 -0.54 3.65 -6.51
N ILE A 31 -0.02 2.43 -6.38
CA ILE A 31 1.11 2.14 -5.51
C ILE A 31 2.37 2.53 -6.28
N THR A 32 3.11 3.50 -5.74
CA THR A 32 4.34 4.01 -6.36
C THR A 32 5.55 3.20 -5.96
N TYR A 33 5.55 2.69 -4.74
CA TYR A 33 6.68 1.97 -4.18
C TYR A 33 6.23 1.05 -3.04
N ALA A 34 6.83 -0.14 -2.96
CA ALA A 34 6.70 -1.03 -1.82
C ALA A 34 8.08 -1.63 -1.52
N THR A 35 8.48 -1.64 -0.24
CA THR A 35 9.76 -2.20 0.17
C THR A 35 9.70 -2.79 1.58
N PRO A 36 10.41 -3.91 1.85
CA PRO A 36 10.63 -4.36 3.21
C PRO A 36 11.50 -3.38 4.00
N ILE A 37 11.25 -3.27 5.30
CA ILE A 37 12.15 -2.61 6.23
C ILE A 37 13.17 -3.64 6.72
N TYR A 38 14.43 -3.47 6.33
CA TYR A 38 15.51 -4.37 6.73
C TYR A 38 15.69 -4.37 8.26
N GLY A 39 15.69 -5.56 8.88
CA GLY A 39 15.77 -5.72 10.33
C GLY A 39 14.45 -5.47 11.08
N GLY A 40 13.37 -5.12 10.37
CA GLY A 40 12.01 -5.07 10.90
C GLY A 40 11.14 -6.21 10.38
N TRP A 41 9.88 -6.26 10.83
CA TRP A 41 8.85 -7.17 10.29
C TRP A 41 7.78 -6.32 9.60
N ASP A 42 8.20 -5.28 8.90
CA ASP A 42 7.34 -4.25 8.37
C ASP A 42 7.68 -4.01 6.91
N ALA A 43 6.67 -3.63 6.13
CA ALA A 43 6.82 -3.13 4.77
C ALA A 43 6.32 -1.68 4.69
N ILE A 44 7.08 -0.84 4.00
CA ILE A 44 6.63 0.49 3.61
C ILE A 44 5.93 0.36 2.26
N ILE A 45 4.74 0.94 2.18
CA ILE A 45 3.94 1.02 0.97
C ILE A 45 3.65 2.50 0.77
N GLU A 46 4.11 3.03 -0.36
CA GLU A 46 3.83 4.38 -0.81
C GLU A 46 2.77 4.32 -1.91
N CYS A 47 1.79 5.21 -1.83
CA CYS A 47 0.77 5.36 -2.85
C CYS A 47 0.51 6.83 -3.13
N CYS A 48 0.07 7.10 -4.35
CA CYS A 48 -0.46 8.39 -4.75
C CYS A 48 -1.94 8.22 -5.07
N PHE A 49 -2.74 9.21 -4.70
CA PHE A 49 -4.18 9.24 -4.97
C PHE A 49 -4.65 10.69 -5.06
N SER A 50 -5.66 10.92 -5.91
CA SER A 50 -6.29 12.24 -6.07
C SER A 50 -7.50 12.46 -5.14
N LYS A 51 -8.13 11.38 -4.66
CA LYS A 51 -9.28 11.42 -3.75
C LYS A 51 -8.99 10.63 -2.48
N LEU A 52 -9.37 11.17 -1.33
CA LEU A 52 -9.18 10.48 -0.04
C LEU A 52 -9.94 9.14 0.02
N SER A 53 -11.08 9.03 -0.68
CA SER A 53 -11.85 7.78 -0.79
C SER A 53 -11.08 6.64 -1.44
N ASP A 54 -10.06 6.94 -2.26
CA ASP A 54 -9.27 5.92 -2.94
C ASP A 54 -8.22 5.31 -1.99
N LEU A 55 -7.79 6.07 -0.98
CA LEU A 55 -6.94 5.53 0.09
C LEU A 55 -7.67 4.42 0.86
N ASP A 56 -8.96 4.61 1.15
CA ASP A 56 -9.77 3.58 1.83
C ASP A 56 -9.88 2.31 0.99
N LYS A 57 -9.97 2.43 -0.34
CA LYS A 57 -9.97 1.26 -1.25
C LYS A 57 -8.65 0.51 -1.20
N ILE A 58 -7.51 1.22 -1.25
CA ILE A 58 -6.18 0.60 -1.17
C ILE A 58 -6.02 -0.15 0.16
N VAL A 59 -6.35 0.50 1.28
CA VAL A 59 -6.25 -0.10 2.61
C VAL A 59 -7.20 -1.30 2.74
N THR A 60 -8.41 -1.19 2.20
CA THR A 60 -9.41 -2.27 2.21
C THR A 60 -8.93 -3.45 1.39
N TYR A 61 -8.38 -3.22 0.20
CA TYR A 61 -7.78 -4.26 -0.65
C TYR A 61 -6.74 -5.08 0.12
N CYS A 62 -5.80 -4.41 0.81
CA CYS A 62 -4.79 -5.10 1.64
C CYS A 62 -5.39 -5.97 2.76
N ARG A 63 -6.60 -5.65 3.23
CA ARG A 63 -7.28 -6.36 4.33
C ARG A 63 -8.18 -7.50 3.87
N ILE A 64 -8.71 -7.43 2.64
CA ILE A 64 -9.68 -8.43 2.13
C ILE A 64 -9.05 -9.40 1.13
N ASP A 65 -7.93 -9.04 0.50
CA ASP A 65 -7.20 -9.96 -0.38
C ASP A 65 -6.71 -11.17 0.43
N GLU A 66 -6.99 -12.39 -0.05
CA GLU A 66 -6.75 -13.63 0.70
C GLU A 66 -5.28 -13.83 1.08
N GLU A 67 -4.36 -13.42 0.20
CA GLU A 67 -2.93 -13.56 0.45
C GLU A 67 -2.42 -12.45 1.36
N LEU A 68 -2.76 -11.19 1.04
CA LEU A 68 -2.30 -10.05 1.83
C LEU A 68 -2.83 -10.09 3.26
N SER A 69 -4.10 -10.43 3.45
CA SER A 69 -4.71 -10.56 4.79
C SER A 69 -4.14 -11.73 5.60
N ALA A 70 -3.62 -12.77 4.93
CA ALA A 70 -2.92 -13.86 5.60
C ALA A 70 -1.50 -13.45 6.05
N TRP A 71 -0.86 -12.52 5.34
CA TRP A 71 0.51 -12.08 5.60
C TRP A 71 0.61 -10.84 6.48
N ILE A 72 -0.40 -9.96 6.46
CA ILE A 72 -0.42 -8.68 7.18
C ILE A 72 -1.15 -8.85 8.51
N GLU A 73 -0.52 -8.40 9.59
CA GLU A 73 -1.12 -8.32 10.93
C GLU A 73 -1.89 -7.02 11.11
N ASP A 74 -1.27 -5.89 10.75
CA ASP A 74 -1.86 -4.56 10.89
C ASP A 74 -1.33 -3.60 9.82
N THR A 75 -2.09 -2.53 9.55
CA THR A 75 -1.73 -1.48 8.61
C THR A 75 -1.76 -0.13 9.32
N THR A 76 -0.61 0.53 9.41
CA THR A 76 -0.51 1.94 9.85
C THR A 76 -0.37 2.85 8.64
N THR A 77 -1.34 3.74 8.45
CA THR A 77 -1.34 4.70 7.36
C THR A 77 -0.82 6.05 7.82
N LEU A 78 0.26 6.51 7.21
CA LEU A 78 0.76 7.88 7.36
C LEU A 78 0.42 8.64 6.09
N THR A 79 -0.41 9.66 6.21
CA THR A 79 -0.80 10.52 5.08
C THR A 79 -0.07 11.84 5.16
N GLY A 80 0.50 12.25 4.03
CA GLY A 80 1.05 13.58 3.83
C GLY A 80 0.45 14.16 2.56
N THR A 81 0.04 15.42 2.59
CA THR A 81 -0.37 16.14 1.39
C THR A 81 0.82 16.93 0.90
N ARG A 82 1.29 16.63 -0.31
CA ARG A 82 2.20 17.54 -1.01
C ARG A 82 1.34 18.40 -1.93
N PRO A 83 1.26 19.71 -1.73
CA PRO A 83 0.62 20.59 -2.70
C PRO A 83 1.35 20.44 -4.04
N ASP A 84 0.59 20.13 -5.09
CA ASP A 84 1.08 20.09 -6.46
C ASP A 84 1.16 21.53 -6.98
N TYR A 85 2.18 22.27 -6.53
CA TYR A 85 2.49 23.56 -7.13
C TYR A 85 3.16 23.29 -8.47
N SER A 86 2.40 23.48 -9.56
CA SER A 86 2.98 23.68 -10.89
C SER A 86 3.80 24.97 -10.83
N GLY A 87 5.13 24.83 -10.99
CA GLY A 87 6.02 25.96 -11.27
C GLY A 87 5.83 26.49 -12.67
#